data_AF-A0A4V2ABZ3-F1
#
_entry.id   AF-A0A4V2ABZ3-F1
#
_cell.length_a   1.000
_cell.length_b   1.000
_cell.length_c   1.000
_cell.angle_alpha   90.00
_cell.angle_beta   90.00
_cell.angle_gamma   90.00
#
_symmetry.space_group_name_H-M   'P 1'
#
loop_
_entity.id
_entity.type
_entity.pdbx_description
1 polymer ?
#
loop_
_entity_poly.entity_id
_entity_poly.type
_entity_poly.pdbx_seq_one_letter_code
_entity_poly.pdbx_strand_id
1 'polypeptide(L)'
;MNIKLNEEWTGLLHSYKADHQNPRNQFCHKIGIPMIAASLPLGATIIGLPLAIPLFTVGWGFQFAGHIFEGKKPAFVDDKRQLLVGLVWWAQKSGLVEVKTTAND
;
A
#
# COMPACT_ATOMS: atom_id res chain seq x y z
N MET A 1 14.24 8.91 5.71
CA MET A 1 13.94 8.20 6.98
C MET A 1 14.30 6.74 6.80
N ASN A 2 14.99 6.12 7.75
CA ASN A 2 15.44 4.74 7.63
C ASN A 2 14.58 3.84 8.52
N ILE A 3 14.00 2.79 7.95
CA ILE A 3 13.22 1.80 8.70
C ILE A 3 13.92 0.45 8.60
N LYS A 4 14.23 -0.15 9.74
CA LYS A 4 14.73 -1.52 9.84
C LYS A 4 13.56 -2.45 10.19
N LEU A 5 13.27 -3.40 9.31
CA LEU A 5 12.24 -4.42 9.54
C LEU A 5 12.87 -5.61 10.27
N ASN A 6 12.11 -6.23 11.17
CA ASN A 6 12.47 -7.55 11.72
C ASN A 6 12.17 -8.65 10.69
N GLU A 7 12.42 -9.92 11.04
CA GLU A 7 12.21 -11.07 10.15
C GLU A 7 10.75 -11.20 9.70
N GLU A 8 9.81 -11.03 10.63
CA GLU A 8 8.37 -11.15 10.35
C GLU A 8 7.90 -10.12 9.31
N TRP A 9 8.21 -8.85 9.52
CA TRP A 9 7.83 -7.77 8.60
C TRP A 9 8.61 -7.83 7.28
N THR A 10 9.85 -8.32 7.31
CA THR A 10 10.62 -8.63 6.10
C THR A 10 9.91 -9.70 5.28
N GLY A 11 9.45 -10.78 5.91
CA GLY A 11 8.67 -11.84 5.28
C GLY A 11 7.39 -11.31 4.64
N LEU A 12 6.60 -10.51 5.38
CA LEU A 12 5.37 -9.91 4.86
C LEU A 12 5.64 -9.01 3.63
N LEU A 13 6.69 -8.18 3.68
CA LEU A 13 7.09 -7.34 2.54
C LEU A 13 7.52 -8.16 1.33
N HIS A 14 8.23 -9.28 1.56
CA HIS A 14 8.64 -10.18 0.50
C HIS A 14 7.42 -10.87 -0.17
N SER A 15 6.51 -11.42 0.63
CA SER A 15 5.24 -12.00 0.14
C SER A 15 4.40 -10.97 -0.60
N TYR A 16 4.28 -9.74 -0.06
CA TYR A 16 3.56 -8.66 -0.73
C TYR A 16 4.15 -8.37 -2.12
N LYS A 17 5.48 -8.25 -2.22
CA LYS A 17 6.16 -8.03 -3.50
C LYS A 17 5.90 -9.20 -4.46
N ALA A 18 6.01 -10.44 -4.00
CA ALA A 18 5.75 -11.63 -4.83
C ALA A 18 4.31 -11.70 -5.38
N ASP A 19 3.35 -11.14 -4.66
CA ASP A 19 1.94 -11.09 -5.09
C ASP A 19 1.58 -9.90 -5.99
N HIS A 20 2.47 -8.92 -6.15
CA HIS A 20 2.23 -7.72 -6.95
C HIS A 20 3.32 -7.55 -8.01
N GLN A 21 3.40 -8.47 -8.97
CA GLN A 21 4.40 -8.43 -10.04
C GLN A 21 3.88 -7.76 -11.31
N ASN A 22 2.56 -7.75 -11.57
CA ASN A 22 2.00 -7.15 -12.77
C ASN A 22 2.18 -5.62 -12.76
N PRO A 23 2.75 -5.02 -13.82
CA PRO A 23 2.98 -3.57 -13.87
C PRO A 23 1.69 -2.75 -13.79
N ARG A 24 0.56 -3.26 -14.31
CA ARG A 24 -0.74 -2.59 -14.20
C ARG A 24 -1.23 -2.56 -12.77
N ASN A 25 -1.09 -3.68 -12.06
CA ASN A 25 -1.41 -3.76 -10.64
C ASN A 25 -0.55 -2.79 -9.82
N GLN A 26 0.78 -2.82 -10.03
CA GLN A 26 1.69 -1.89 -9.35
C GLN A 26 1.38 -0.42 -9.66
N PHE A 27 0.96 -0.08 -10.88
CA PHE A 27 0.56 1.28 -11.23
C PHE A 27 -0.71 1.71 -10.49
N CYS A 28 -1.74 0.87 -10.51
CA CYS A 28 -2.97 1.08 -9.74
C CYS A 28 -2.67 1.26 -8.25
N HIS A 29 -1.76 0.45 -7.68
CA HIS A 29 -1.35 0.59 -6.28
C HIS A 29 -0.56 1.87 -6.01
N LYS A 30 0.31 2.29 -6.94
CA LYS A 30 1.08 3.54 -6.84
C LYS A 30 0.17 4.77 -6.74
N ILE A 31 -1.01 4.74 -7.36
CA ILE A 31 -2.01 5.80 -7.28
C ILE A 31 -2.97 5.60 -6.09
N GLY A 32 -3.50 4.40 -5.91
CA GLY A 32 -4.53 4.15 -4.89
C GLY A 32 -4.03 4.25 -3.44
N ILE A 33 -2.82 3.75 -3.14
CA ILE A 33 -2.26 3.78 -1.78
C ILE A 33 -2.16 5.21 -1.23
N PRO A 34 -1.54 6.18 -1.93
CA PRO A 34 -1.47 7.55 -1.42
C PRO A 34 -2.83 8.22 -1.32
N MET A 35 -3.77 7.92 -2.23
CA MET A 35 -5.14 8.46 -2.13
C MET A 35 -5.84 7.99 -0.86
N ILE A 36 -5.76 6.70 -0.55
CA ILE A 36 -6.31 6.13 0.70
C ILE A 36 -5.58 6.74 1.90
N ALA A 37 -4.25 6.74 1.91
CA ALA A 37 -3.45 7.26 3.02
C ALA A 37 -3.74 8.74 3.30
N ALA A 38 -3.85 9.59 2.27
CA ALA A 38 -4.16 11.01 2.41
C ALA A 38 -5.62 11.26 2.83
N SER A 39 -6.56 10.41 2.43
CA SER A 39 -7.97 10.56 2.80
C SER A 39 -8.21 10.46 4.32
N LEU A 40 -7.42 9.67 5.05
CA LEU A 40 -7.60 9.46 6.48
C LEU A 40 -7.40 10.73 7.32
N PRO A 41 -6.26 11.46 7.25
CA PRO A 41 -6.10 12.70 7.99
C PRO A 41 -7.03 13.81 7.48
N LEU A 42 -7.37 13.85 6.18
CA LEU A 42 -8.34 14.81 5.65
C LEU A 42 -9.74 14.58 6.25
N GLY A 43 -10.17 13.32 6.29
CA GLY A 43 -11.48 12.91 6.81
C GLY A 43 -11.64 13.07 8.31
N ALA A 44 -10.52 13.19 9.05
CA ALA A 44 -10.53 13.53 10.47
C ALA A 44 -10.98 14.97 10.76
N THR A 45 -11.21 15.79 9.72
CA THR A 45 -11.71 17.17 9.86
C THR A 45 -13.09 17.32 9.21
N ILE A 46 -13.96 18.15 9.81
CA ILE A 46 -15.30 18.41 9.26
C ILE A 46 -15.20 19.03 7.85
N ILE A 47 -14.24 19.93 7.64
CA ILE A 47 -14.02 20.63 6.37
C ILE A 47 -13.43 19.67 5.31
N GLY A 48 -12.55 18.74 5.71
CA GLY A 48 -11.89 17.81 4.80
C GLY A 48 -12.71 16.56 4.46
N LEU A 49 -13.72 16.22 5.25
CA LEU A 49 -14.56 15.04 5.04
C LEU A 49 -15.19 14.94 3.63
N PRO A 50 -15.75 16.02 3.03
CA PRO A 50 -16.26 15.97 1.66
C PRO A 50 -15.22 15.60 0.60
N LEU A 51 -13.94 15.93 0.83
CA LEU A 51 -12.84 15.56 -0.05
C LEU A 51 -12.28 14.16 0.26
N ALA A 52 -12.29 13.76 1.53
CA ALA A 52 -11.79 12.45 1.96
C ALA A 52 -12.63 11.29 1.39
N ILE A 53 -13.96 11.42 1.35
CA ILE A 53 -14.87 10.38 0.84
C ILE A 53 -14.54 9.96 -0.60
N PRO A 54 -14.46 10.87 -1.59
CA PRO A 54 -14.11 10.50 -2.96
C PRO A 54 -12.66 10.01 -3.07
N LEU A 55 -11.70 10.59 -2.34
CA LEU A 55 -10.31 10.10 -2.33
C LEU A 55 -10.20 8.66 -1.84
N PHE A 56 -10.89 8.34 -0.74
CA PHE A 56 -10.92 6.99 -0.17
C PHE A 56 -11.56 6.02 -1.16
N THR A 57 -12.73 6.37 -1.70
CA THR A 57 -13.51 5.50 -2.60
C THR A 57 -12.77 5.24 -3.92
N VAL A 58 -12.26 6.28 -4.56
CA VAL A 58 -11.49 6.15 -5.81
C VAL A 58 -10.15 5.44 -5.57
N GLY A 59 -9.50 5.73 -4.44
CA GLY A 59 -8.26 5.05 -4.06
C GLY A 59 -8.44 3.53 -3.94
N TRP A 60 -9.51 3.08 -3.28
CA TRP A 60 -9.90 1.67 -3.24
C TRP A 60 -10.30 1.12 -4.60
N GLY A 61 -11.01 1.89 -5.42
CA GLY A 61 -11.32 1.54 -6.81
C GLY A 61 -10.06 1.20 -7.61
N PHE A 62 -8.99 2.00 -7.48
CA PHE A 62 -7.69 1.67 -8.06
C PHE A 62 -7.10 0.38 -7.50
N GLN A 63 -7.07 0.18 -6.17
CA GLN A 63 -6.55 -1.06 -5.57
C GLN A 63 -7.24 -2.30 -6.17
N PHE A 64 -8.57 -2.33 -6.14
CA PHE A 64 -9.32 -3.48 -6.63
C PHE A 64 -9.19 -3.68 -8.14
N ALA A 65 -9.16 -2.60 -8.94
CA ALA A 65 -8.89 -2.70 -10.37
C ALA A 65 -7.50 -3.33 -10.65
N GLY A 66 -6.48 -2.96 -9.88
CA GLY A 66 -5.14 -3.55 -9.96
C GLY A 66 -5.16 -5.07 -9.74
N HIS A 67 -5.88 -5.51 -8.71
CA HIS A 67 -6.04 -6.93 -8.40
C HIS A 67 -6.83 -7.72 -9.46
N ILE A 68 -7.81 -7.09 -10.13
CA ILE A 68 -8.50 -7.70 -11.28
C ILE A 68 -7.49 -7.98 -12.41
N PHE A 69 -6.54 -7.08 -12.67
CA PHE A 69 -5.50 -7.31 -13.69
C PHE A 69 -4.44 -8.35 -13.27
N GLU A 70 -4.13 -8.45 -11.99
CA GLU A 70 -3.21 -9.47 -11.45
C GLU A 70 -3.86 -10.86 -11.41
N GLY A 71 -5.19 -10.95 -11.24
CA GLY A 71 -5.92 -12.20 -11.05
C GLY A 71 -5.72 -12.83 -9.66
N LYS A 72 -5.00 -12.14 -8.76
CA LYS A 72 -4.79 -12.54 -7.36
C LYS A 72 -5.69 -11.71 -6.44
N LYS A 73 -6.23 -12.35 -5.40
CA LYS A 73 -6.97 -11.65 -4.35
C LYS A 73 -6.07 -10.64 -3.61
N PRO A 74 -6.64 -9.58 -3.01
CA PRO A 74 -5.86 -8.66 -2.20
C PRO A 74 -5.19 -9.34 -1.00
N ALA A 75 -3.90 -9.09 -0.79
CA ALA A 75 -3.11 -9.75 0.26
C ALA A 75 -3.66 -9.51 1.69
N PHE A 76 -4.35 -8.38 1.89
CA PHE A 76 -4.96 -8.06 3.20
C PHE A 76 -6.13 -8.97 3.57
N VAL A 77 -6.69 -9.72 2.62
CA VAL A 77 -7.73 -10.72 2.87
C VAL A 77 -7.18 -11.85 3.74
N ASP A 78 -5.92 -12.24 3.52
CA ASP A 78 -5.25 -13.25 4.35
C ASP A 78 -4.67 -12.65 5.63
N ASP A 79 -4.10 -11.45 5.55
CA ASP A 79 -3.49 -10.77 6.68
C ASP A 79 -3.64 -9.25 6.61
N LYS A 80 -4.42 -8.66 7.52
CA LYS A 80 -4.68 -7.21 7.58
C LYS A 80 -3.43 -6.35 7.69
N ARG A 81 -2.31 -6.89 8.21
CA ARG A 81 -1.02 -6.20 8.26
C ARG A 81 -0.51 -5.84 6.88
N GLN A 82 -0.95 -6.55 5.83
CA GLN A 82 -0.61 -6.25 4.44
C GLN A 82 -1.09 -4.88 3.97
N LEU A 83 -2.06 -4.25 4.65
CA LEU A 83 -2.42 -2.84 4.42
C LEU A 83 -1.25 -1.90 4.77
N LEU A 84 -0.60 -2.14 5.91
CA LEU A 84 0.56 -1.37 6.35
C LEU A 84 1.78 -1.69 5.49
N VAL A 85 1.97 -2.97 5.14
CA VAL A 85 3.05 -3.38 4.22
C VAL A 85 2.90 -2.72 2.84
N GLY A 86 1.67 -2.60 2.33
CA GLY A 86 1.40 -1.85 1.10
C GLY A 86 1.86 -0.39 1.22
N LEU A 87 1.56 0.27 2.35
CA LEU A 87 2.03 1.64 2.60
C LEU A 87 3.57 1.74 2.67
N VAL A 88 4.22 0.79 3.34
CA VAL A 88 5.70 0.70 3.41
C VAL A 88 6.30 0.48 2.02
N TRP A 89 5.73 -0.43 1.22
CA TRP A 89 6.15 -0.69 -0.15
C TRP A 89 6.01 0.57 -1.02
N TRP A 90 4.89 1.29 -0.91
CA TRP A 90 4.68 2.54 -1.64
C TRP A 90 5.66 3.63 -1.21
N ALA A 91 5.91 3.78 0.09
CA ALA A 91 6.86 4.76 0.62
C ALA A 91 8.30 4.46 0.18
N GLN A 92 8.70 3.17 0.21
CA GLN A 92 9.97 2.70 -0.32
C GLN A 92 10.10 3.02 -1.81
N LYS A 93 9.09 2.66 -2.61
CA LYS A 93 9.10 2.85 -4.07
C LYS A 93 9.05 4.32 -4.49
N SER A 94 8.50 5.18 -3.64
CA SER A 94 8.46 6.64 -3.82
C SER A 94 9.75 7.34 -3.36
N GLY A 95 10.71 6.60 -2.76
CA GLY A 95 11.95 7.16 -2.24
C GLY A 95 11.79 7.95 -0.94
N LEU A 96 10.63 7.88 -0.27
CA LEU A 96 10.38 8.56 1.00
C LEU A 96 11.11 7.88 2.17
N VAL A 97 11.31 6.56 2.05
CA VAL A 97 11.88 5.73 3.10
C VAL A 97 12.89 4.75 2.51
N GLU A 98 14.02 4.61 3.18
CA GLU A 98 14.95 3.51 2.96
C GLU A 98 14.54 2.34 3.89
N VAL A 99 14.20 1.20 3.31
CA VAL A 99 13.77 0.00 4.05
C VAL A 99 14.91 -1.01 4.08
N LYS A 100 15.46 -1.25 5.27
CA LYS A 100 16.45 -2.30 5.54
C LYS A 100 15.73 -3.55 6.03
N THR A 101 15.95 -4.65 5.33
CA THR A 101 15.39 -5.96 5.66
C THR A 101 16.46 -6.83 6.31
N THR A 102 16.08 -7.78 7.16
CA THR A 102 17.04 -8.70 7.80
C THR A 102 17.84 -9.55 6.79
N ALA A 103 17.37 -9.68 5.55
CA ALA A 103 18.08 -10.37 4.46
C ALA A 103 19.22 -9.56 3.81
N ASN A 104 19.27 -8.23 4.03
CA ASN A 104 20.25 -7.31 3.42
C ASN A 104 21.07 -6.56 4.49
N ASP A 105 21.06 -7.04 5.74
CA ASP A 105 21.93 -6.57 6.82
C ASP A 105 23.30 -7.27 6.76
#